data_AF-A0A1F6MPH2-F1
#
_entry.id   AF-A0A1F6MPH2-F1
#
_cell.length_a   1.000
_cell.length_b   1.000
_cell.length_c   1.000
_cell.angle_alpha   90.00
_cell.angle_beta   90.00
_cell.angle_gamma   90.00
#
_symmetry.space_group_name_H-M   'P 1'
#
loop_
_entity.id
_entity.type
_entity.pdbx_description
1 polymer ?
#
loop_
_entity_poly.entity_id
_entity_poly.type
_entity_poly.pdbx_seq_one_letter_code
_entity_poly.pdbx_strand_id
1 'polypeptide(L)'
;MSKDNHKQRESSSAVDFSYRLNETGEYREAWRIFRIMAEFVEGYQFLRQFEKEVTILGSARLAQGSKYYNIAYELGKLLGANGYATITGGGPSIMEAANKGATESGGESVGLNIQLPFEQRINPYVKKSTAFYYFFTRKVMLTSPAHGFVFFPGGYGTMDEFFEVADMIELGKMHKMPVVLVGGEYWRPLMKFMEEQCAGYGCIPSDETSKWHLVETAQEAFEIIQTNKPDPHFCELHPNNFHCEKNLDWKIFRIMAELVEGFEFLTGLVEDVTVLGTKSIKPDSPYYLAAYHLGRRLAEEKFTVVTGGASGVAEAANKGALEVGGKSLGIGMEVNKKARINPYVTKSIIFRYPFTRKVIVTAPSKAFVCFPGGLGTMHHFFEVLTLIETKKMQKVPVLLYDKKYWQPLKDVIDELFVKKFKTIGPADAEIFQIVDDEEEMVRIIKEFRK
;
A
#
# COMPACT_ATOMS: atom_id res chain seq x y z
N MET A 1 43.54 13.24 19.34
CA MET A 1 42.12 12.82 19.47
C MET A 1 41.96 11.51 18.72
N SER A 2 41.64 10.44 19.46
CA SER A 2 41.85 9.03 19.11
C SER A 2 40.93 8.53 17.98
N LYS A 3 41.42 7.52 17.24
CA LYS A 3 40.72 6.70 16.24
C LYS A 3 39.44 6.02 16.77
N ASP A 4 39.18 6.09 18.08
CA ASP A 4 37.99 5.56 18.74
C ASP A 4 36.70 6.35 18.46
N ASN A 5 36.80 7.66 18.15
CA ASN A 5 35.62 8.48 17.82
C ASN A 5 35.02 8.17 16.44
N HIS A 6 35.76 7.52 15.54
CA HIS A 6 35.24 7.08 14.24
C HIS A 6 34.44 5.79 14.37
N LYS A 7 34.86 4.84 15.22
CA LYS A 7 34.13 3.60 15.48
C LYS A 7 32.80 3.83 16.20
N GLN A 8 32.71 4.81 17.09
CA GLN A 8 31.46 5.14 17.79
C GLN A 8 30.41 5.81 16.89
N ARG A 9 30.83 6.52 15.81
CA ARG A 9 29.89 7.07 14.81
C ARG A 9 29.40 6.02 13.82
N GLU A 10 30.21 5.02 13.51
CA GLU A 10 29.80 3.89 12.67
C GLU A 10 28.88 2.89 13.40
N SER A 11 28.99 2.77 14.73
CA SER A 11 28.07 1.91 15.50
C SER A 11 26.68 2.52 15.71
N SER A 12 26.54 3.86 15.66
CA SER A 12 25.21 4.50 15.75
C SER A 12 24.43 4.47 14.43
N SER A 13 25.09 4.16 13.31
CA SER A 13 24.47 4.04 11.97
C SER A 13 24.05 2.60 11.62
N ALA A 14 24.13 1.66 12.57
CA ALA A 14 23.94 0.23 12.31
C ALA A 14 22.61 -0.36 12.83
N VAL A 15 21.72 0.44 13.42
CA VAL A 15 20.40 -0.04 13.86
C VAL A 15 19.36 0.44 12.86
N ASP A 16 18.90 -0.47 11.98
CA ASP A 16 17.82 -0.16 11.02
C ASP A 16 16.51 0.06 11.80
N PHE A 17 16.12 1.32 11.93
CA PHE A 17 15.00 1.82 12.73
C PHE A 17 13.64 1.22 12.32
N SER A 18 13.49 0.66 11.12
CA SER A 18 12.26 -0.02 10.72
C SER A 18 11.99 -1.32 11.50
N TYR A 19 13.00 -1.94 12.09
CA TYR A 19 12.85 -3.25 12.77
C TYR A 19 12.13 -3.16 14.12
N ARG A 20 12.12 -1.99 14.78
CA ARG A 20 11.72 -1.86 16.19
C ARG A 20 10.31 -1.33 16.42
N LEU A 21 9.47 -1.35 15.40
CA LEU A 21 8.11 -0.84 15.53
C LEU A 21 7.32 -1.51 16.67
N ASN A 22 7.66 -2.74 17.12
CA ASN A 22 6.90 -3.40 18.20
C ASN A 22 7.77 -4.13 19.26
N GLU A 23 9.08 -3.87 19.36
CA GLU A 23 9.88 -4.51 20.43
C GLU A 23 9.70 -3.82 21.79
N THR A 24 9.44 -2.51 21.79
CA THR A 24 9.31 -1.72 23.03
C THR A 24 7.95 -1.03 23.19
N GLY A 25 7.10 -1.02 22.15
CA GLY A 25 5.85 -0.26 22.14
C GLY A 25 6.03 1.26 22.13
N GLU A 26 7.27 1.74 21.94
CA GLU A 26 7.62 3.16 21.84
C GLU A 26 7.59 3.62 20.39
N TYR A 27 6.43 4.10 19.94
CA TYR A 27 6.26 4.67 18.61
C TYR A 27 6.67 6.17 18.54
N ARG A 28 6.95 6.79 19.70
CA ARG A 28 7.26 8.23 19.84
C ARG A 28 8.75 8.54 19.74
N GLU A 29 9.24 8.58 18.53
CA GLU A 29 10.57 9.12 18.26
C GLU A 29 10.43 10.43 17.50
N ALA A 30 10.70 11.56 18.16
CA ALA A 30 10.56 12.88 17.55
C ALA A 30 11.34 12.99 16.23
N TRP A 31 12.54 12.43 16.18
CA TRP A 31 13.38 12.37 14.97
C TRP A 31 12.73 11.62 13.80
N ARG A 32 11.93 10.58 14.07
CA ARG A 32 11.19 9.85 13.04
C ARG A 32 10.16 10.75 12.37
N ILE A 33 9.38 11.49 13.15
CA ILE A 33 8.38 12.40 12.60
C ILE A 33 9.08 13.50 11.79
N PHE A 34 10.15 14.10 12.31
CA PHE A 34 10.91 15.11 11.55
C PHE A 34 11.47 14.57 10.23
N ARG A 35 11.99 13.33 10.20
CA ARG A 35 12.45 12.70 8.97
C ARG A 35 11.33 12.45 7.97
N ILE A 36 10.17 11.94 8.43
CA ILE A 36 8.98 11.77 7.58
C ILE A 36 8.57 13.11 6.96
N MET A 37 8.53 14.18 7.76
CA MET A 37 8.17 15.50 7.27
C MET A 37 9.19 16.04 6.26
N ALA A 38 10.49 15.85 6.51
CA ALA A 38 11.54 16.22 5.57
C ALA A 38 11.38 15.48 4.24
N GLU A 39 11.13 14.16 4.26
CA GLU A 39 10.90 13.37 3.05
C GLU A 39 9.67 13.81 2.25
N PHE A 40 8.58 14.20 2.93
CA PHE A 40 7.43 14.78 2.25
C PHE A 40 7.79 16.12 1.58
N VAL A 41 8.44 17.02 2.30
CA VAL A 41 8.83 18.35 1.77
C VAL A 41 9.76 18.19 0.58
N GLU A 42 10.84 17.43 0.73
CA GLU A 42 11.84 17.19 -0.31
C GLU A 42 11.25 16.44 -1.50
N GLY A 43 10.42 15.43 -1.25
CA GLY A 43 9.73 14.67 -2.30
C GLY A 43 8.80 15.54 -3.14
N TYR A 44 7.95 16.35 -2.51
CA TYR A 44 7.06 17.26 -3.25
C TYR A 44 7.84 18.37 -3.98
N GLN A 45 8.88 18.94 -3.36
CA GLN A 45 9.74 19.92 -4.03
C GLN A 45 10.46 19.34 -5.25
N PHE A 46 10.91 18.08 -5.15
CA PHE A 46 11.53 17.37 -6.26
C PHE A 46 10.53 17.13 -7.39
N LEU A 47 9.32 16.63 -7.08
CA LEU A 47 8.31 16.34 -8.10
C LEU A 47 7.77 17.60 -8.80
N ARG A 48 7.77 18.76 -8.13
CA ARG A 48 7.38 20.06 -8.71
C ARG A 48 8.25 20.54 -9.88
N GLN A 49 9.37 19.88 -10.13
CA GLN A 49 10.27 20.21 -11.25
C GLN A 49 9.78 19.61 -12.58
N PHE A 50 8.73 18.78 -12.54
CA PHE A 50 8.24 18.03 -13.68
C PHE A 50 6.82 18.44 -14.04
N GLU A 51 6.49 18.23 -15.31
CA GLU A 51 5.14 18.35 -15.85
C GLU A 51 4.84 17.09 -16.65
N LYS A 52 3.56 16.80 -16.88
CA LYS A 52 3.13 15.63 -17.67
C LYS A 52 3.69 14.32 -17.12
N GLU A 53 3.57 14.15 -15.82
CA GLU A 53 4.16 13.05 -15.08
C GLU A 53 3.35 11.76 -15.21
N VAL A 54 4.00 10.69 -15.67
CA VAL A 54 3.43 9.35 -15.78
C VAL A 54 4.27 8.40 -14.94
N THR A 55 3.63 7.74 -13.98
CA THR A 55 4.31 6.75 -13.14
C THR A 55 4.16 5.36 -13.75
N ILE A 56 5.29 4.69 -13.95
CA ILE A 56 5.36 3.30 -14.43
C ILE A 56 5.84 2.40 -13.30
N LEU A 57 5.04 1.37 -12.99
CA LEU A 57 5.21 0.45 -11.88
C LEU A 57 5.21 -0.99 -12.39
N GLY A 58 6.01 -1.86 -11.79
CA GLY A 58 6.14 -3.24 -12.25
C GLY A 58 7.29 -3.99 -11.59
N SER A 59 7.46 -5.24 -12.01
CA SER A 59 8.44 -6.15 -11.42
C SER A 59 9.89 -5.65 -11.51
N ALA A 60 10.64 -5.83 -10.43
CA ALA A 60 12.10 -5.72 -10.39
C ALA A 60 12.83 -6.99 -10.84
N ARG A 61 12.11 -8.08 -11.13
CA ARG A 61 12.66 -9.44 -11.35
C ARG A 61 12.53 -9.97 -12.79
N LEU A 62 11.80 -9.28 -13.67
CA LEU A 62 11.65 -9.75 -15.05
C LEU A 62 12.95 -9.57 -15.84
N ALA A 63 13.26 -10.54 -16.70
CA ALA A 63 14.49 -10.53 -17.48
C ALA A 63 14.50 -9.39 -18.51
N GLN A 64 15.70 -8.84 -18.72
CA GLN A 64 15.97 -7.95 -19.85
C GLN A 64 15.63 -8.67 -21.16
N GLY A 65 14.94 -7.97 -22.08
CA GLY A 65 14.49 -8.54 -23.35
C GLY A 65 13.20 -9.37 -23.30
N SER A 66 12.59 -9.55 -22.12
CA SER A 66 11.23 -10.12 -22.03
C SER A 66 10.19 -9.25 -22.77
N LYS A 67 9.03 -9.83 -23.11
CA LYS A 67 7.89 -9.11 -23.73
C LYS A 67 7.61 -7.79 -23.00
N TYR A 68 7.48 -7.86 -21.68
CA TYR A 68 7.12 -6.71 -20.84
C TYR A 68 8.25 -5.69 -20.71
N TYR A 69 9.51 -6.14 -20.71
CA TYR A 69 10.65 -5.23 -20.77
C TYR A 69 10.60 -4.37 -22.05
N ASN A 70 10.36 -5.00 -23.20
CA ASN A 70 10.31 -4.28 -24.48
C ASN A 70 9.13 -3.31 -24.54
N ILE A 71 7.95 -3.71 -24.04
CA ILE A 71 6.79 -2.82 -23.97
C ILE A 71 7.07 -1.62 -23.05
N ALA A 72 7.69 -1.84 -21.88
CA ALA A 72 8.06 -0.75 -20.96
C ALA A 72 9.08 0.20 -21.59
N TYR A 73 10.06 -0.33 -22.31
CA TYR A 73 11.04 0.47 -23.06
C TYR A 73 10.38 1.32 -24.15
N GLU A 74 9.54 0.73 -25.01
CA GLU A 74 8.85 1.49 -26.05
C GLU A 74 7.90 2.53 -25.47
N LEU A 75 7.22 2.22 -24.36
CA LEU A 75 6.37 3.19 -23.67
C LEU A 75 7.17 4.37 -23.12
N GLY A 76 8.30 4.11 -22.45
CA GLY A 76 9.20 5.17 -21.99
C GLY A 76 9.68 6.05 -23.15
N LYS A 77 10.00 5.44 -24.30
CA LYS A 77 10.39 6.16 -25.52
C LYS A 77 9.28 7.08 -26.03
N LEU A 78 8.05 6.57 -26.14
CA LEU A 78 6.86 7.35 -26.54
C LEU A 78 6.60 8.50 -25.58
N LEU A 79 6.64 8.26 -24.28
CA LEU A 79 6.46 9.29 -23.25
C LEU A 79 7.50 10.40 -23.38
N GLY A 80 8.79 10.03 -23.41
CA GLY A 80 9.87 10.99 -23.51
C GLY A 80 9.85 11.81 -24.81
N ALA A 81 9.54 11.17 -25.95
CA ALA A 81 9.41 11.86 -27.23
C ALA A 81 8.25 12.86 -27.29
N ASN A 82 7.25 12.70 -26.42
CA ASN A 82 6.07 13.56 -26.35
C ASN A 82 6.09 14.51 -25.13
N GLY A 83 7.23 14.64 -24.46
CA GLY A 83 7.43 15.59 -23.36
C GLY A 83 6.77 15.19 -22.05
N TYR A 84 6.49 13.91 -21.84
CA TYR A 84 6.04 13.38 -20.56
C TYR A 84 7.24 13.00 -19.68
N ALA A 85 7.17 13.35 -18.40
CA ALA A 85 8.14 12.88 -17.42
C ALA A 85 7.84 11.44 -17.00
N THR A 86 8.81 10.54 -17.21
CA THR A 86 8.68 9.12 -16.85
C THR A 86 9.19 8.90 -15.44
N ILE A 87 8.28 8.62 -14.51
CA ILE A 87 8.59 8.36 -13.10
C ILE A 87 8.54 6.86 -12.84
N THR A 88 9.59 6.33 -12.20
CA THR A 88 9.65 4.94 -11.76
C THR A 88 10.21 4.83 -10.36
N GLY A 89 10.25 3.62 -9.81
CA GLY A 89 10.95 3.32 -8.57
C GLY A 89 12.48 3.30 -8.66
N GLY A 90 13.07 3.51 -9.84
CA GLY A 90 14.52 3.58 -10.07
C GLY A 90 15.29 2.26 -10.05
N GLY A 91 14.61 1.13 -9.84
CA GLY A 91 15.21 -0.21 -9.82
C GLY A 91 15.47 -0.82 -11.21
N PRO A 92 15.85 -2.11 -11.27
CA PRO A 92 16.08 -2.83 -12.52
C PRO A 92 14.77 -3.24 -13.21
N SER A 93 14.86 -4.04 -14.29
CA SER A 93 13.73 -4.67 -14.98
C SER A 93 12.78 -3.63 -15.60
N ILE A 94 11.49 -3.60 -15.25
CA ILE A 94 10.48 -2.73 -15.88
C ILE A 94 10.80 -1.25 -15.68
N MET A 95 11.25 -0.90 -14.47
CA MET A 95 11.65 0.46 -14.13
C MET A 95 12.82 0.90 -15.00
N GLU A 96 13.86 0.07 -15.11
CA GLU A 96 15.01 0.32 -15.98
C GLU A 96 14.61 0.45 -17.45
N ALA A 97 13.76 -0.44 -17.97
CA ALA A 97 13.29 -0.38 -19.34
C ALA A 97 12.59 0.95 -19.66
N ALA A 98 11.65 1.36 -18.82
CA ALA A 98 10.93 2.62 -18.95
C ALA A 98 11.88 3.83 -18.88
N ASN A 99 12.78 3.87 -17.88
CA ASN A 99 13.78 4.92 -17.76
C ASN A 99 14.72 4.97 -18.97
N LYS A 100 15.13 3.81 -19.48
CA LYS A 100 15.95 3.68 -20.69
C LYS A 100 15.26 4.30 -21.89
N GLY A 101 14.03 3.91 -22.16
CA GLY A 101 13.24 4.43 -23.29
C GLY A 101 13.11 5.95 -23.22
N ALA A 102 12.75 6.47 -22.05
CA ALA A 102 12.59 7.91 -21.83
C ALA A 102 13.90 8.69 -21.99
N THR A 103 15.00 8.14 -21.48
CA THR A 103 16.32 8.78 -21.59
C THR A 103 16.82 8.82 -23.02
N GLU A 104 16.69 7.72 -23.77
CA GLU A 104 17.14 7.60 -25.16
C GLU A 104 16.30 8.43 -26.14
N SER A 105 15.03 8.74 -25.80
CA SER A 105 14.21 9.69 -26.56
C SER A 105 14.42 11.16 -26.16
N GLY A 106 15.34 11.45 -25.25
CA GLY A 106 15.63 12.81 -24.78
C GLY A 106 14.68 13.33 -23.70
N GLY A 107 13.72 12.53 -23.23
CA GLY A 107 12.76 12.90 -22.21
C GLY A 107 13.30 12.94 -20.78
N GLU A 108 12.43 13.37 -19.86
CA GLU A 108 12.70 13.35 -18.42
C GLU A 108 12.55 11.92 -17.88
N SER A 109 13.59 11.43 -17.22
CA SER A 109 13.66 10.08 -16.64
C SER A 109 13.98 10.18 -15.16
N VAL A 110 13.01 9.77 -14.34
CA VAL A 110 12.99 10.02 -12.89
C VAL A 110 12.93 8.72 -12.12
N GLY A 111 13.73 8.63 -11.05
CA GLY A 111 13.73 7.49 -10.13
C GLY A 111 13.48 7.92 -8.68
N LEU A 112 12.41 7.42 -8.08
CA LEU A 112 12.12 7.58 -6.64
C LEU A 112 12.61 6.32 -5.92
N ASN A 113 13.79 6.38 -5.31
CA ASN A 113 14.46 5.20 -4.74
C ASN A 113 14.14 4.99 -3.26
N ILE A 114 14.33 3.77 -2.73
CA ILE A 114 14.17 3.44 -1.31
C ILE A 114 15.52 3.01 -0.73
N GLN A 115 15.83 3.46 0.49
CA GLN A 115 17.01 3.02 1.24
C GLN A 115 16.72 1.64 1.87
N LEU A 116 17.30 0.60 1.28
CA LEU A 116 17.24 -0.76 1.82
C LEU A 116 18.54 -1.12 2.56
N PRO A 117 18.49 -2.08 3.50
CA PRO A 117 19.69 -2.58 4.20
C PRO A 117 20.73 -3.21 3.26
N PHE A 118 20.31 -3.61 2.06
CA PHE A 118 21.15 -4.14 0.99
C PHE A 118 21.23 -3.13 -0.17
N GLU A 119 22.35 -3.15 -0.90
CA GLU A 119 22.65 -2.18 -1.95
C GLU A 119 21.61 -2.25 -3.09
N GLN A 120 20.68 -1.30 -3.12
CA GLN A 120 19.81 -1.08 -4.28
C GLN A 120 20.50 -0.09 -5.22
N ARG A 121 20.94 -0.59 -6.38
CA ARG A 121 21.51 0.25 -7.42
C ARG A 121 20.40 0.93 -8.20
N ILE A 122 20.49 2.25 -8.30
CA ILE A 122 19.70 3.01 -9.25
C ILE A 122 20.13 2.60 -10.66
N ASN A 123 19.17 2.39 -11.55
CA ASN A 123 19.47 2.01 -12.92
C ASN A 123 20.18 3.18 -13.66
N PRO A 124 21.06 2.91 -14.64
CA PRO A 124 21.92 3.92 -15.25
C PRO A 124 21.18 4.92 -16.15
N TYR A 125 19.89 4.71 -16.42
CA TYR A 125 19.09 5.56 -17.29
C TYR A 125 18.24 6.57 -16.51
N VAL A 126 18.29 6.58 -15.18
CA VAL A 126 17.69 7.64 -14.39
C VAL A 126 18.52 8.92 -14.50
N LYS A 127 17.89 10.02 -14.93
CA LYS A 127 18.54 11.34 -15.04
C LYS A 127 18.45 12.14 -13.75
N LYS A 128 17.32 12.04 -13.05
CA LYS A 128 17.05 12.75 -11.78
C LYS A 128 16.48 11.77 -10.77
N SER A 129 16.92 11.86 -9.52
CA SER A 129 16.44 10.97 -8.47
C SER A 129 16.37 11.64 -7.12
N THR A 130 15.51 11.08 -6.27
CA THR A 130 15.52 11.33 -4.83
C THR A 130 15.34 9.99 -4.10
N ALA A 131 15.82 9.90 -2.86
CA ALA A 131 15.83 8.68 -2.08
C ALA A 131 15.06 8.87 -0.79
N PHE A 132 14.26 7.86 -0.44
CA PHE A 132 13.44 7.85 0.76
C PHE A 132 13.94 6.78 1.73
N TYR A 133 13.72 6.97 3.02
CA TYR A 133 13.95 5.96 4.03
C TYR A 133 12.71 5.13 4.30
N TYR A 134 11.54 5.77 4.33
CA TYR A 134 10.28 5.08 4.59
C TYR A 134 9.60 4.66 3.28
N PHE A 135 9.11 3.42 3.22
CA PHE A 135 8.36 2.94 2.04
C PHE A 135 7.12 3.78 1.78
N PHE A 136 6.40 4.18 2.84
CA PHE A 136 5.14 4.91 2.67
C PHE A 136 5.34 6.32 2.11
N THR A 137 6.39 7.05 2.52
CA THR A 137 6.67 8.40 1.98
C THR A 137 7.02 8.32 0.50
N ARG A 138 7.90 7.38 0.12
CA ARG A 138 8.22 7.06 -1.28
C ARG A 138 6.97 6.72 -2.07
N LYS A 139 6.12 5.86 -1.50
CA LYS A 139 4.91 5.36 -2.14
C LYS A 139 3.95 6.51 -2.42
N VAL A 140 3.74 7.41 -1.46
CA VAL A 140 2.96 8.65 -1.69
C VAL A 140 3.55 9.46 -2.84
N MET A 141 4.88 9.60 -2.93
CA MET A 141 5.50 10.32 -4.05
C MET A 141 5.34 9.60 -5.40
N LEU A 142 5.36 8.27 -5.42
CA LEU A 142 5.10 7.48 -6.63
C LEU A 142 3.64 7.59 -7.08
N THR A 143 2.70 7.72 -6.15
CA THR A 143 1.25 7.79 -6.42
C THR A 143 0.68 9.21 -6.43
N SER A 144 1.52 10.25 -6.28
CA SER A 144 1.13 11.67 -6.44
C SER A 144 1.01 12.20 -7.89
N PRO A 145 1.68 11.66 -8.92
CA PRO A 145 1.67 12.19 -10.30
C PRO A 145 0.31 12.11 -11.03
N ALA A 146 -0.05 13.13 -11.86
CA ALA A 146 -1.43 13.32 -12.36
C ALA A 146 -1.76 12.96 -13.82
N HIS A 147 -0.82 12.51 -14.67
CA HIS A 147 -1.21 12.24 -16.07
C HIS A 147 -1.64 10.79 -16.31
N GLY A 148 -1.17 9.85 -15.51
CA GLY A 148 -1.64 8.47 -15.53
C GLY A 148 -0.71 7.51 -14.80
N PHE A 149 -1.25 6.34 -14.46
CA PHE A 149 -0.51 5.23 -13.86
C PHE A 149 -0.49 4.04 -14.81
N VAL A 150 0.70 3.46 -15.01
CA VAL A 150 0.87 2.27 -15.84
C VAL A 150 1.47 1.14 -15.02
N PHE A 151 0.73 0.05 -14.91
CA PHE A 151 1.11 -1.13 -14.14
C PHE A 151 1.42 -2.30 -15.07
N PHE A 152 2.67 -2.76 -14.99
CA PHE A 152 3.17 -3.97 -15.62
C PHE A 152 3.05 -5.16 -14.66
N PRO A 153 3.22 -6.41 -15.15
CA PRO A 153 3.30 -7.58 -14.29
C PRO A 153 4.33 -7.41 -13.18
N GLY A 154 3.96 -7.75 -11.95
CA GLY A 154 4.66 -7.36 -10.74
C GLY A 154 4.51 -8.36 -9.59
N GLY A 155 5.16 -8.07 -8.47
CA GLY A 155 5.05 -8.85 -7.23
C GLY A 155 4.13 -8.16 -6.23
N TYR A 156 4.31 -8.43 -4.93
CA TYR A 156 3.52 -7.81 -3.87
C TYR A 156 3.63 -6.28 -3.85
N GLY A 157 4.83 -5.72 -4.03
CA GLY A 157 5.01 -4.26 -4.09
C GLY A 157 4.20 -3.59 -5.21
N THR A 158 4.15 -4.19 -6.40
CA THR A 158 3.34 -3.65 -7.51
C THR A 158 1.84 -3.77 -7.22
N MET A 159 1.40 -4.84 -6.54
CA MET A 159 0.00 -4.97 -6.11
C MET A 159 -0.35 -3.95 -5.02
N ASP A 160 0.53 -3.70 -4.05
CA ASP A 160 0.37 -2.64 -3.05
C ASP A 160 0.16 -1.28 -3.74
N GLU A 161 1.06 -0.90 -4.65
CA GLU A 161 0.97 0.36 -5.40
C GLU A 161 -0.30 0.44 -6.28
N PHE A 162 -0.70 -0.66 -6.93
CA PHE A 162 -1.91 -0.72 -7.75
C PHE A 162 -3.18 -0.52 -6.92
N PHE A 163 -3.34 -1.31 -5.85
CA PHE A 163 -4.54 -1.23 -5.02
C PHE A 163 -4.59 0.08 -4.23
N GLU A 164 -3.45 0.71 -3.91
CA GLU A 164 -3.45 2.07 -3.36
C GLU A 164 -4.07 3.07 -4.34
N VAL A 165 -3.61 3.11 -5.59
CA VAL A 165 -4.15 4.04 -6.60
C VAL A 165 -5.64 3.77 -6.83
N ALA A 166 -6.02 2.51 -7.02
CA ALA A 166 -7.41 2.14 -7.24
C ALA A 166 -8.31 2.53 -6.05
N ASP A 167 -7.90 2.24 -4.82
CA ASP A 167 -8.63 2.59 -3.60
C ASP A 167 -8.76 4.10 -3.43
N MET A 168 -7.68 4.87 -3.67
CA MET A 168 -7.74 6.33 -3.56
C MET A 168 -8.69 6.97 -4.59
N ILE A 169 -8.75 6.44 -5.81
CA ILE A 169 -9.70 6.88 -6.85
C ILE A 169 -11.14 6.53 -6.45
N GLU A 170 -11.40 5.31 -5.96
CA GLU A 170 -12.73 4.90 -5.48
C GLU A 170 -13.23 5.78 -4.34
N LEU A 171 -12.35 6.08 -3.39
CA LEU A 171 -12.65 6.92 -2.22
C LEU A 171 -12.85 8.40 -2.58
N GLY A 172 -12.58 8.81 -3.82
CA GLY A 172 -12.57 10.20 -4.25
C GLY A 172 -11.49 11.04 -3.57
N LYS A 173 -10.44 10.39 -3.07
CA LYS A 173 -9.26 11.02 -2.46
C LYS A 173 -8.17 11.30 -3.49
N MET A 174 -8.33 10.72 -4.67
CA MET A 174 -7.52 10.97 -5.84
C MET A 174 -8.41 11.34 -7.05
N HIS A 175 -7.96 12.21 -7.95
CA HIS A 175 -8.64 12.59 -9.17
C HIS A 175 -8.76 11.36 -10.06
N LYS A 176 -9.68 11.45 -11.02
CA LYS A 176 -9.80 10.38 -12.01
C LYS A 176 -8.72 10.58 -13.05
N MET A 177 -7.79 9.63 -13.11
CA MET A 177 -6.80 9.52 -14.17
C MET A 177 -6.76 8.08 -14.69
N PRO A 178 -6.18 7.86 -15.88
CA PRO A 178 -6.08 6.52 -16.42
C PRO A 178 -5.23 5.60 -15.55
N VAL A 179 -5.81 4.45 -15.21
CA VAL A 179 -5.11 3.29 -14.66
C VAL A 179 -4.95 2.29 -15.79
N VAL A 180 -3.74 2.18 -16.33
CA VAL A 180 -3.41 1.33 -17.47
C VAL A 180 -2.73 0.05 -16.98
N LEU A 181 -3.28 -1.09 -17.35
CA LEU A 181 -2.79 -2.42 -17.00
C LEU A 181 -2.18 -3.07 -18.24
N VAL A 182 -0.88 -3.33 -18.24
CA VAL A 182 -0.17 -3.92 -19.38
C VAL A 182 -0.09 -5.43 -19.21
N GLY A 183 -0.58 -6.19 -20.19
CA GLY A 183 -0.48 -7.66 -20.24
C GLY A 183 -1.71 -8.37 -19.69
N GLY A 184 -2.68 -8.65 -20.55
CA GLY A 184 -3.94 -9.31 -20.19
C GLY A 184 -3.78 -10.68 -19.57
N GLU A 185 -2.74 -11.43 -19.93
CA GLU A 185 -2.47 -12.74 -19.32
C GLU A 185 -2.13 -12.65 -17.82
N TYR A 186 -1.63 -11.51 -17.34
CA TYR A 186 -1.34 -11.28 -15.93
C TYR A 186 -2.57 -10.72 -15.20
N TRP A 187 -3.21 -9.70 -15.79
CA TRP A 187 -4.24 -8.93 -15.11
C TRP A 187 -5.65 -9.54 -15.16
N ARG A 188 -6.03 -10.25 -16.23
CA ARG A 188 -7.40 -10.80 -16.37
C ARG A 188 -7.79 -11.75 -15.23
N PRO A 189 -6.93 -12.67 -14.76
CA PRO A 189 -7.28 -13.53 -13.63
C PRO A 189 -7.52 -12.75 -12.34
N LEU A 190 -6.74 -11.70 -12.08
CA LEU A 190 -6.95 -10.82 -10.93
C LEU A 190 -8.25 -10.02 -11.08
N MET A 191 -8.51 -9.42 -12.25
CA MET A 191 -9.76 -8.71 -12.52
C MET A 191 -10.98 -9.63 -12.34
N LYS A 192 -10.89 -10.88 -12.82
CA LYS A 192 -11.94 -11.89 -12.62
C LYS A 192 -12.18 -12.17 -11.13
N PHE A 193 -11.12 -12.29 -10.32
CA PHE A 193 -11.27 -12.39 -8.87
C PHE A 193 -11.98 -11.17 -8.26
N MET A 194 -11.62 -9.95 -8.70
CA MET A 194 -12.28 -8.73 -8.24
C MET A 194 -13.77 -8.71 -8.62
N GLU A 195 -14.13 -9.16 -9.83
CA GLU A 195 -15.52 -9.23 -10.31
C GLU A 195 -16.34 -10.31 -9.60
N GLU A 196 -15.82 -11.54 -9.51
CA GLU A 196 -16.57 -12.67 -8.97
C GLU A 196 -16.62 -12.67 -7.44
N GLN A 197 -15.50 -12.32 -6.78
CA GLN A 197 -15.41 -12.34 -5.32
C GLN A 197 -15.65 -10.95 -4.74
N CYS A 198 -14.87 -9.93 -5.10
CA CYS A 198 -15.04 -8.62 -4.46
C CYS A 198 -16.40 -8.00 -4.79
N ALA A 199 -16.78 -7.90 -6.07
CA ALA A 199 -18.07 -7.34 -6.46
C ALA A 199 -19.23 -8.31 -6.16
N GLY A 200 -19.04 -9.61 -6.36
CA GLY A 200 -20.05 -10.63 -6.04
C GLY A 200 -20.51 -10.61 -4.56
N TYR A 201 -19.61 -10.26 -3.64
CA TYR A 201 -19.92 -10.09 -2.21
C TYR A 201 -20.23 -8.62 -1.83
N GLY A 202 -20.38 -7.72 -2.81
CA GLY A 202 -20.74 -6.32 -2.59
C GLY A 202 -19.63 -5.48 -1.92
N CYS A 203 -18.38 -5.92 -2.01
CA CYS A 203 -17.23 -5.22 -1.44
C CYS A 203 -16.78 -4.03 -2.29
N ILE A 204 -17.06 -4.08 -3.60
CA ILE A 204 -16.81 -3.01 -4.57
C ILE A 204 -18.01 -2.91 -5.53
N PRO A 205 -18.18 -1.79 -6.25
CA PRO A 205 -19.14 -1.70 -7.36
C PRO A 205 -18.88 -2.74 -8.45
N SER A 206 -19.93 -3.23 -9.11
CA SER A 206 -19.80 -4.22 -10.19
C SER A 206 -19.10 -3.70 -11.44
N ASP A 207 -19.06 -2.39 -11.64
CA ASP A 207 -18.38 -1.73 -12.75
C ASP A 207 -16.97 -1.25 -12.40
N GLU A 208 -16.44 -1.60 -11.22
CA GLU A 208 -15.14 -1.09 -10.74
C GLU A 208 -14.00 -1.47 -11.67
N THR A 209 -13.89 -2.74 -12.07
CA THR A 209 -12.82 -3.23 -12.95
C THR A 209 -12.91 -2.65 -14.37
N SER A 210 -14.11 -2.26 -14.81
CA SER A 210 -14.34 -1.60 -16.11
C SER A 210 -13.70 -0.21 -16.20
N LYS A 211 -13.29 0.37 -15.07
CA LYS A 211 -12.60 1.67 -15.01
C LYS A 211 -11.10 1.55 -15.32
N TRP A 212 -10.56 0.34 -15.38
CA TRP A 212 -9.16 0.09 -15.69
C TRP A 212 -8.96 -0.23 -17.17
N HIS A 213 -7.90 0.29 -17.76
CA HIS A 213 -7.61 0.08 -19.17
C HIS A 213 -6.61 -1.04 -19.36
N LEU A 214 -7.09 -2.19 -19.82
CA LEU A 214 -6.22 -3.32 -20.14
C LEU A 214 -5.67 -3.20 -21.57
N VAL A 215 -4.35 -3.25 -21.71
CA VAL A 215 -3.65 -3.08 -22.99
C VAL A 215 -2.58 -4.16 -23.20
N GLU A 216 -2.19 -4.37 -24.45
CA GLU A 216 -1.14 -5.31 -24.84
C GLU A 216 0.12 -4.63 -25.40
N THR A 217 0.03 -3.34 -25.72
CA THR A 217 1.13 -2.60 -26.36
C THR A 217 1.41 -1.24 -25.70
N ALA A 218 2.63 -0.74 -25.93
CA ALA A 218 3.04 0.59 -25.50
C ALA A 218 2.23 1.71 -26.17
N GLN A 219 1.83 1.48 -27.43
CA GLN A 219 1.08 2.44 -28.22
C GLN A 219 -0.33 2.64 -27.65
N GLU A 220 -1.05 1.55 -27.37
CA GLU A 220 -2.37 1.60 -26.72
C GLU A 220 -2.29 2.31 -25.36
N ALA A 221 -1.28 1.98 -24.54
CA ALA A 221 -1.06 2.64 -23.26
C ALA A 221 -0.87 4.16 -23.41
N PHE A 222 -0.03 4.56 -24.37
CA PHE A 222 0.27 5.97 -24.64
C PHE A 222 -0.95 6.75 -25.15
N GLU A 223 -1.75 6.16 -26.04
CA GLU A 223 -2.98 6.78 -26.56
C GLU A 223 -3.97 7.12 -25.44
N ILE A 224 -4.16 6.18 -24.49
CA ILE A 224 -5.02 6.41 -23.33
C ILE A 224 -4.48 7.58 -22.48
N ILE A 225 -3.17 7.59 -22.19
CA ILE A 225 -2.52 8.63 -21.38
C ILE A 225 -2.61 9.99 -22.07
N GLN A 226 -2.41 10.04 -23.39
CA GLN A 226 -2.40 11.28 -24.16
C GLN A 226 -3.77 11.96 -24.20
N THR A 227 -4.86 11.19 -24.17
CA THR A 227 -6.22 11.73 -24.18
C THR A 227 -6.66 12.32 -22.84
N ASN A 228 -5.96 11.99 -21.75
CA ASN A 228 -6.27 12.49 -20.43
C ASN A 228 -5.91 13.98 -20.30
N LYS A 229 -6.86 14.77 -19.79
CA LYS A 229 -6.64 16.17 -19.42
C LYS A 229 -6.87 16.27 -17.92
N PRO A 230 -5.81 16.39 -17.11
CA PRO A 230 -5.97 16.53 -15.66
C PRO A 230 -6.88 17.73 -15.36
N ASP A 231 -7.80 17.57 -14.40
CA ASP A 231 -8.61 18.69 -13.94
C ASP A 231 -7.74 19.63 -13.07
N PRO A 232 -7.45 20.86 -13.52
CA PRO A 232 -6.61 21.78 -12.76
C PRO A 232 -7.27 22.27 -11.46
N HIS A 233 -8.56 21.98 -11.23
CA HIS A 233 -9.31 22.40 -10.05
C HIS A 233 -9.48 21.29 -9.01
N PHE A 234 -9.08 20.04 -9.32
CA PHE A 234 -9.19 18.95 -8.34
C PHE A 234 -8.13 19.14 -7.24
N CYS A 235 -8.60 19.36 -6.01
CA CYS A 235 -7.77 19.64 -4.84
C CYS A 235 -7.21 18.35 -4.24
N GLU A 236 -6.04 17.94 -4.72
CA GLU A 236 -5.27 16.81 -4.20
C GLU A 236 -3.91 17.20 -3.66
N LEU A 237 -3.22 16.22 -3.06
CA LEU A 237 -1.78 16.26 -2.85
C LEU A 237 -1.03 16.01 -4.18
N HIS A 238 -1.31 16.84 -5.18
CA HIS A 238 -0.55 16.85 -6.43
C HIS A 238 0.69 17.74 -6.26
N PRO A 239 1.88 17.37 -6.79
CA PRO A 239 3.08 18.20 -6.66
C PRO A 239 2.86 19.63 -7.18
N ASN A 240 2.24 19.76 -8.35
CA ASN A 240 1.96 21.05 -9.00
C ASN A 240 0.71 21.78 -8.46
N ASN A 241 -0.14 21.11 -7.67
CA ASN A 241 -1.37 21.71 -7.12
C ASN A 241 -1.50 21.51 -5.60
N PHE A 242 -0.37 21.42 -4.90
CA PHE A 242 -0.34 21.17 -3.46
C PHE A 242 -1.05 22.27 -2.63
N HIS A 243 -1.24 23.45 -3.24
CA HIS A 243 -1.74 24.70 -2.67
C HIS A 243 -3.25 24.98 -2.84
N CYS A 244 -4.08 24.00 -3.22
CA CYS A 244 -5.53 24.24 -3.40
C CYS A 244 -6.29 24.78 -2.17
N GLU A 245 -5.71 24.69 -0.97
CA GLU A 245 -6.04 25.58 0.16
C GLU A 245 -4.85 26.52 0.36
N LYS A 246 -5.08 27.82 0.56
CA LYS A 246 -4.12 28.96 0.55
C LYS A 246 -2.86 28.86 1.44
N ASN A 247 -2.47 27.69 1.93
CA ASN A 247 -1.48 27.56 2.99
C ASN A 247 -0.86 26.14 3.02
N LEU A 248 0.23 25.96 2.26
CA LEU A 248 1.08 24.76 2.22
C LEU A 248 1.43 24.25 3.62
N ASP A 249 1.80 25.19 4.49
CA ASP A 249 2.25 24.95 5.85
C ASP A 249 1.21 24.16 6.65
N TRP A 250 -0.07 24.49 6.50
CA TRP A 250 -1.13 23.89 7.31
C TRP A 250 -1.43 22.44 6.95
N LYS A 251 -1.25 22.01 5.69
CA LYS A 251 -1.39 20.59 5.30
C LYS A 251 -0.25 19.75 5.86
N ILE A 252 0.98 20.23 5.73
CA ILE A 252 2.18 19.58 6.29
C ILE A 252 2.04 19.47 7.81
N PHE A 253 1.64 20.55 8.49
CA PHE A 253 1.37 20.50 9.93
C PHE A 253 0.21 19.58 10.30
N ARG A 254 -0.82 19.46 9.46
CA ARG A 254 -1.91 18.49 9.67
C ARG A 254 -1.43 17.05 9.53
N ILE A 255 -0.63 16.73 8.51
CA ILE A 255 -0.02 15.40 8.33
C ILE A 255 0.84 15.07 9.54
N MET A 256 1.67 16.02 9.98
CA MET A 256 2.49 15.86 11.18
C MET A 256 1.64 15.60 12.42
N ALA A 257 0.58 16.37 12.63
CA ALA A 257 -0.35 16.17 13.75
C ALA A 257 -1.01 14.79 13.71
N GLU A 258 -1.52 14.36 12.54
CA GLU A 258 -2.12 13.02 12.38
C GLU A 258 -1.11 11.90 12.66
N LEU A 259 0.15 12.04 12.23
CA LEU A 259 1.19 11.06 12.53
C LEU A 259 1.55 11.04 14.02
N VAL A 260 1.65 12.20 14.67
CA VAL A 260 1.90 12.31 16.12
C VAL A 260 0.76 11.64 16.90
N GLU A 261 -0.49 12.03 16.62
CA GLU A 261 -1.68 11.47 17.26
C GLU A 261 -1.80 9.97 16.98
N GLY A 262 -1.48 9.53 15.76
CA GLY A 262 -1.44 8.13 15.36
C GLY A 262 -0.42 7.30 16.11
N PHE A 263 0.83 7.76 16.22
CA PHE A 263 1.86 7.06 16.98
C PHE A 263 1.58 7.08 18.49
N GLU A 264 1.02 8.17 19.01
CA GLU A 264 0.49 8.22 20.37
C GLU A 264 -0.66 7.23 20.57
N PHE A 265 -1.54 7.09 19.58
CA PHE A 265 -2.65 6.15 19.61
C PHE A 265 -2.18 4.70 19.75
N LEU A 266 -1.10 4.35 19.03
CA LEU A 266 -0.46 3.03 19.03
C LEU A 266 0.45 2.76 20.24
N THR A 267 0.90 3.80 20.94
CA THR A 267 1.85 3.65 22.06
C THR A 267 1.26 2.73 23.14
N GLY A 268 1.99 1.67 23.49
CA GLY A 268 1.55 0.66 24.46
C GLY A 268 0.63 -0.44 23.89
N LEU A 269 0.36 -0.45 22.58
CA LEU A 269 -0.23 -1.60 21.89
C LEU A 269 0.89 -2.57 21.50
N VAL A 270 0.91 -3.72 22.17
CA VAL A 270 1.92 -4.77 21.97
C VAL A 270 1.26 -6.12 21.66
N GLU A 271 0.16 -6.42 22.36
CA GLU A 271 -0.64 -7.64 22.15
C GLU A 271 -1.92 -7.29 21.40
N ASP A 272 -1.81 -6.82 20.16
CA ASP A 272 -2.93 -6.45 19.30
C ASP A 272 -3.02 -7.31 18.04
N VAL A 273 -4.25 -7.51 17.56
CA VAL A 273 -4.56 -8.19 16.30
C VAL A 273 -5.40 -7.26 15.44
N THR A 274 -4.93 -7.01 14.23
CA THR A 274 -5.60 -6.13 13.27
C THR A 274 -6.57 -6.95 12.41
N VAL A 275 -7.86 -6.60 12.45
CA VAL A 275 -8.92 -7.25 11.68
C VAL A 275 -9.41 -6.31 10.57
N LEU A 276 -9.34 -6.80 9.33
CA LEU A 276 -9.64 -6.09 8.10
C LEU A 276 -10.77 -6.78 7.34
N GLY A 277 -11.55 -6.00 6.60
CA GLY A 277 -12.63 -6.52 5.75
C GLY A 277 -13.58 -5.42 5.30
N THR A 278 -14.62 -5.80 4.54
CA THR A 278 -15.56 -4.82 3.98
C THR A 278 -16.51 -4.22 5.01
N LYS A 279 -16.89 -2.96 4.77
CA LYS A 279 -17.95 -2.24 5.47
C LYS A 279 -19.37 -2.63 5.03
N SER A 280 -19.48 -3.34 3.90
CA SER A 280 -20.75 -3.65 3.21
C SER A 280 -21.45 -4.90 3.75
N ILE A 281 -20.79 -5.67 4.60
CA ILE A 281 -21.36 -6.88 5.20
C ILE A 281 -22.46 -6.48 6.22
N LYS A 282 -23.60 -7.17 6.15
CA LYS A 282 -24.75 -6.95 7.04
C LYS A 282 -24.66 -7.75 8.35
N PRO A 283 -25.25 -7.26 9.46
CA PRO A 283 -25.22 -7.91 10.77
C PRO A 283 -25.71 -9.37 10.84
N ASP A 284 -26.61 -9.76 9.95
CA ASP A 284 -27.22 -11.10 9.86
C ASP A 284 -26.41 -12.08 8.99
N SER A 285 -25.32 -11.62 8.37
CA SER A 285 -24.52 -12.48 7.51
C SER A 285 -23.59 -13.43 8.30
N PRO A 286 -23.23 -14.59 7.73
CA PRO A 286 -22.24 -15.49 8.32
C PRO A 286 -20.89 -14.83 8.61
N TYR A 287 -20.42 -13.93 7.74
CA TYR A 287 -19.16 -13.23 7.96
C TYR A 287 -19.22 -12.22 9.11
N TYR A 288 -20.36 -11.57 9.33
CA TYR A 288 -20.50 -10.70 10.50
C TYR A 288 -20.45 -11.52 11.79
N LEU A 289 -21.14 -12.66 11.84
CA LEU A 289 -21.09 -13.56 12.99
C LEU A 289 -19.68 -14.11 13.23
N ALA A 290 -18.98 -14.56 12.19
CA ALA A 290 -17.60 -15.03 12.28
C ALA A 290 -16.64 -13.93 12.77
N ALA A 291 -16.74 -12.71 12.23
CA ALA A 291 -15.94 -11.59 12.70
C ALA A 291 -16.25 -11.22 14.16
N TYR A 292 -17.52 -11.30 14.58
CA TYR A 292 -17.94 -11.13 15.97
C TYR A 292 -17.32 -12.20 16.88
N HIS A 293 -17.41 -13.48 16.51
CA HIS A 293 -16.83 -14.57 17.30
C HIS A 293 -15.31 -14.50 17.37
N LEU A 294 -14.63 -14.16 16.27
CA LEU A 294 -13.19 -13.90 16.28
C LEU A 294 -12.84 -12.77 17.25
N GLY A 295 -13.49 -11.62 17.15
CA GLY A 295 -13.22 -10.46 18.02
C GLY A 295 -13.42 -10.79 19.50
N ARG A 296 -14.47 -11.55 19.82
CA ARG A 296 -14.72 -12.06 21.17
C ARG A 296 -13.59 -12.96 21.68
N ARG A 297 -13.20 -13.98 20.90
CA ARG A 297 -12.16 -14.94 21.30
C ARG A 297 -10.79 -14.28 21.45
N LEU A 298 -10.45 -13.35 20.55
CA LEU A 298 -9.22 -12.56 20.67
C LEU A 298 -9.18 -11.79 22.00
N ALA A 299 -10.28 -11.16 22.37
CA ALA A 299 -10.39 -10.43 23.63
C ALA A 299 -10.33 -11.34 24.87
N GLU A 300 -10.96 -12.52 24.84
CA GLU A 300 -10.88 -13.53 25.90
C GLU A 300 -9.42 -14.01 26.10
N GLU A 301 -8.64 -14.05 25.02
CA GLU A 301 -7.20 -14.34 25.02
C GLU A 301 -6.32 -13.11 25.30
N LYS A 302 -6.93 -11.99 25.71
CA LYS A 302 -6.29 -10.72 26.09
C LYS A 302 -5.61 -9.97 24.94
N PHE A 303 -5.90 -10.32 23.68
CA PHE A 303 -5.50 -9.49 22.55
C PHE A 303 -6.40 -8.25 22.46
N THR A 304 -5.79 -7.13 22.12
CA THR A 304 -6.50 -5.91 21.73
C THR A 304 -6.95 -6.04 20.29
N VAL A 305 -8.24 -5.84 20.02
CA VAL A 305 -8.78 -5.92 18.65
C VAL A 305 -8.71 -4.56 17.99
N VAL A 306 -7.95 -4.45 16.90
CA VAL A 306 -7.78 -3.22 16.11
C VAL A 306 -8.49 -3.37 14.77
N THR A 307 -9.29 -2.38 14.37
CA THR A 307 -10.03 -2.41 13.11
C THR A 307 -10.00 -1.06 12.39
N GLY A 308 -10.57 -1.01 11.17
CA GLY A 308 -10.81 0.24 10.45
C GLY A 308 -11.92 1.13 11.03
N GLY A 309 -12.58 0.73 12.12
CA GLY A 309 -13.58 1.53 12.85
C GLY A 309 -14.94 1.74 12.15
N ALA A 310 -15.11 1.26 10.91
CA ALA A 310 -16.36 1.39 10.16
C ALA A 310 -17.42 0.33 10.56
N SER A 311 -18.55 0.29 9.84
CA SER A 311 -19.55 -0.78 9.91
C SER A 311 -19.03 -2.12 9.34
N GLY A 312 -19.87 -3.16 9.34
CA GLY A 312 -19.53 -4.45 8.73
C GLY A 312 -18.56 -5.26 9.59
N VAL A 313 -17.49 -5.78 8.97
CA VAL A 313 -16.48 -6.64 9.67
C VAL A 313 -15.87 -5.93 10.88
N ALA A 314 -15.50 -4.66 10.72
CA ALA A 314 -14.90 -3.86 11.79
C ALA A 314 -15.85 -3.75 13.00
N GLU A 315 -17.11 -3.37 12.76
CA GLU A 315 -18.14 -3.29 13.79
C GLU A 315 -18.36 -4.62 14.49
N ALA A 316 -18.46 -5.73 13.74
CA ALA A 316 -18.67 -7.06 14.30
C ALA A 316 -17.54 -7.47 15.24
N ALA A 317 -16.29 -7.37 14.78
CA ALA A 317 -15.11 -7.72 15.58
C ALA A 317 -14.98 -6.82 16.81
N ASN A 318 -15.21 -5.51 16.65
CA ASN A 318 -15.21 -4.56 17.76
C ASN A 318 -16.30 -4.89 18.80
N LYS A 319 -17.51 -5.25 18.34
CA LYS A 319 -18.63 -5.66 19.19
C LYS A 319 -18.30 -6.90 19.99
N GLY A 320 -17.80 -7.95 19.33
CA GLY A 320 -17.42 -9.20 19.99
C GLY A 320 -16.38 -8.97 21.09
N ALA A 321 -15.36 -8.17 20.81
CA ALA A 321 -14.32 -7.82 21.78
C ALA A 321 -14.87 -7.02 22.96
N LEU A 322 -15.69 -6.00 22.70
CA LEU A 322 -16.21 -5.10 23.73
C LEU A 322 -17.18 -5.81 24.69
N GLU A 323 -18.04 -6.70 24.21
CA GLU A 323 -19.06 -7.38 25.03
C GLU A 323 -18.46 -8.31 26.09
N VAL A 324 -17.22 -8.79 25.90
CA VAL A 324 -16.47 -9.55 26.91
C VAL A 324 -15.50 -8.69 27.73
N GLY A 325 -15.59 -7.36 27.60
CA GLY A 325 -14.76 -6.40 28.33
C GLY A 325 -13.34 -6.25 27.76
N GLY A 326 -13.10 -6.70 26.53
CA GLY A 326 -11.82 -6.54 25.84
C GLY A 326 -11.56 -5.12 25.35
N LYS A 327 -10.29 -4.83 25.04
CA LYS A 327 -9.90 -3.58 24.37
C LYS A 327 -10.25 -3.66 22.89
N SER A 328 -10.98 -2.68 22.41
CA SER A 328 -11.50 -2.61 21.04
C SER A 328 -11.19 -1.24 20.44
N LEU A 329 -10.40 -1.19 19.37
CA LEU A 329 -9.85 0.04 18.78
C LEU A 329 -10.38 0.23 17.36
N GLY A 330 -10.66 1.49 17.00
CA GLY A 330 -11.09 1.85 15.64
C GLY A 330 -10.22 2.95 15.02
N ILE A 331 -9.61 2.64 13.87
CA ILE A 331 -8.81 3.58 13.07
C ILE A 331 -9.61 4.00 11.83
N GLY A 332 -10.40 5.04 12.00
CA GLY A 332 -11.34 5.54 10.99
C GLY A 332 -10.72 6.53 10.01
N MET A 333 -11.51 6.85 8.98
CA MET A 333 -11.17 7.84 7.96
C MET A 333 -12.32 8.81 7.77
N GLU A 334 -12.01 10.07 7.54
CA GLU A 334 -12.96 11.03 7.02
C GLU A 334 -13.14 10.84 5.51
N VAL A 335 -14.36 10.51 5.08
CA VAL A 335 -14.73 10.39 3.67
C VAL A 335 -15.90 11.33 3.40
N ASN A 336 -15.81 12.16 2.36
CA ASN A 336 -16.83 13.15 2.02
C ASN A 336 -17.22 14.06 3.21
N LYS A 337 -16.21 14.51 3.99
CA LYS A 337 -16.37 15.33 5.21
C LYS A 337 -17.22 14.68 6.31
N LYS A 338 -17.35 13.35 6.28
CA LYS A 338 -18.04 12.57 7.31
C LYS A 338 -17.07 11.56 7.88
N ALA A 339 -16.86 11.63 9.20
CA ALA A 339 -16.23 10.55 9.94
C ALA A 339 -17.31 9.63 10.50
N ARG A 340 -17.13 8.31 10.32
CA ARG A 340 -18.02 7.31 10.91
C ARG A 340 -17.18 6.31 11.67
N ILE A 341 -17.49 6.19 12.96
CA ILE A 341 -16.91 5.21 13.86
C ILE A 341 -18.07 4.41 14.45
N ASN A 342 -17.91 3.09 14.49
CA ASN A 342 -18.92 2.21 15.09
C ASN A 342 -18.96 2.37 16.62
N PRO A 343 -20.09 2.09 17.29
CA PRO A 343 -20.26 2.36 18.71
C PRO A 343 -19.53 1.36 19.63
N TYR A 344 -18.88 0.33 19.08
CA TYR A 344 -18.28 -0.75 19.87
C TYR A 344 -16.77 -0.60 20.06
N VAL A 345 -16.26 0.62 19.94
CA VAL A 345 -14.84 0.95 20.17
C VAL A 345 -14.65 1.57 21.54
N THR A 346 -13.62 1.12 22.25
CA THR A 346 -13.13 1.72 23.51
C THR A 346 -12.28 2.96 23.28
N LYS A 347 -11.55 3.01 22.15
CA LYS A 347 -10.70 4.12 21.74
C LYS A 347 -10.72 4.21 20.22
N SER A 348 -10.76 5.41 19.67
CA SER A 348 -10.70 5.60 18.22
C SER A 348 -9.88 6.82 17.83
N ILE A 349 -9.46 6.83 16.58
CA ILE A 349 -8.78 7.95 15.93
C ILE A 349 -9.30 8.06 14.49
N ILE A 350 -9.39 9.28 13.98
CA ILE A 350 -9.92 9.58 12.65
C ILE A 350 -8.87 10.35 11.87
N PHE A 351 -8.61 9.90 10.64
CA PHE A 351 -7.63 10.51 9.75
C PHE A 351 -8.31 11.19 8.55
N ARG A 352 -7.77 12.33 8.13
CA ARG A 352 -8.18 13.01 6.88
C ARG A 352 -7.44 12.47 5.67
N TYR A 353 -6.18 12.09 5.85
CA TYR A 353 -5.32 11.58 4.79
C TYR A 353 -5.27 10.04 4.78
N PRO A 354 -5.51 9.38 3.62
CA PRO A 354 -5.45 7.92 3.53
C PRO A 354 -4.10 7.33 3.92
N PHE A 355 -2.99 7.96 3.52
CA PHE A 355 -1.64 7.44 3.78
C PHE A 355 -1.22 7.55 5.24
N THR A 356 -1.60 8.59 5.98
CA THR A 356 -1.32 8.69 7.42
C THR A 356 -2.09 7.61 8.17
N ARG A 357 -3.39 7.46 7.87
CA ARG A 357 -4.24 6.39 8.42
C ARG A 357 -3.61 5.02 8.22
N LYS A 358 -3.16 4.77 6.99
CA LYS A 358 -2.61 3.50 6.54
C LYS A 358 -1.39 3.09 7.34
N VAL A 359 -0.43 4.00 7.54
CA VAL A 359 0.76 3.78 8.39
C VAL A 359 0.36 3.32 9.80
N ILE A 360 -0.78 3.78 10.32
CA ILE A 360 -1.27 3.42 11.66
C ILE A 360 -2.04 2.10 11.64
N VAL A 361 -2.82 1.81 10.60
CA VAL A 361 -3.56 0.54 10.44
C VAL A 361 -2.61 -0.64 10.20
N THR A 362 -1.56 -0.46 9.41
CA THR A 362 -0.57 -1.51 9.09
C THR A 362 0.65 -1.44 10.00
N ALA A 363 0.57 -0.69 11.11
CA ALA A 363 1.56 -0.76 12.15
C ALA A 363 1.69 -2.22 12.66
N PRO A 364 2.89 -2.68 13.03
CA PRO A 364 3.09 -4.09 13.33
C PRO A 364 2.26 -4.61 14.51
N SER A 365 1.25 -5.41 14.18
CA SER A 365 0.43 -6.18 15.13
C SER A 365 1.01 -7.58 15.36
N LYS A 366 0.46 -8.33 16.32
CA LYS A 366 0.79 -9.75 16.51
C LYS A 366 0.32 -10.61 15.35
N ALA A 367 -0.76 -10.21 14.69
CA ALA A 367 -1.29 -10.83 13.49
C ALA A 367 -2.19 -9.86 12.72
N PHE A 368 -2.38 -10.15 11.44
CA PHE A 368 -3.37 -9.53 10.57
C PHE A 368 -4.38 -10.57 10.13
N VAL A 369 -5.67 -10.27 10.28
CA VAL A 369 -6.77 -11.13 9.82
C VAL A 369 -7.60 -10.39 8.79
N CYS A 370 -7.75 -10.96 7.60
CA CYS A 370 -8.54 -10.39 6.50
C CYS A 370 -9.79 -11.24 6.23
N PHE A 371 -10.94 -10.66 6.47
CA PHE A 371 -12.23 -11.13 5.95
C PHE A 371 -12.44 -10.65 4.50
N PRO A 372 -13.45 -11.17 3.78
CA PRO A 372 -13.84 -10.66 2.47
C PRO A 372 -13.88 -9.12 2.41
N GLY A 373 -13.31 -8.55 1.35
CA GLY A 373 -12.96 -7.14 1.30
C GLY A 373 -12.87 -6.55 -0.10
N GLY A 374 -12.84 -5.22 -0.17
CA GLY A 374 -12.70 -4.48 -1.44
C GLY A 374 -11.28 -4.00 -1.68
N LEU A 375 -11.14 -2.94 -2.48
CA LEU A 375 -9.86 -2.31 -2.82
C LEU A 375 -9.03 -1.97 -1.57
N GLY A 376 -9.61 -1.30 -0.57
CA GLY A 376 -8.90 -1.00 0.67
C GLY A 376 -8.43 -2.23 1.47
N THR A 377 -9.14 -3.37 1.40
CA THR A 377 -8.67 -4.61 2.05
C THR A 377 -7.52 -5.23 1.27
N MET A 378 -7.62 -5.28 -0.06
CA MET A 378 -6.53 -5.76 -0.94
C MET A 378 -5.28 -4.91 -0.78
N HIS A 379 -5.44 -3.60 -0.75
CA HIS A 379 -4.36 -2.66 -0.53
C HIS A 379 -3.63 -2.93 0.82
N HIS A 380 -4.34 -3.01 1.95
CA HIS A 380 -3.68 -3.34 3.23
C HIS A 380 -3.04 -4.73 3.23
N PHE A 381 -3.68 -5.72 2.59
CA PHE A 381 -3.15 -7.07 2.49
C PHE A 381 -1.80 -7.08 1.76
N PHE A 382 -1.73 -6.52 0.56
CA PHE A 382 -0.48 -6.47 -0.21
C PHE A 382 0.59 -5.56 0.42
N GLU A 383 0.19 -4.50 1.14
CA GLU A 383 1.13 -3.69 1.92
C GLU A 383 1.82 -4.53 3.01
N VAL A 384 1.06 -5.28 3.81
CA VAL A 384 1.64 -6.16 4.85
C VAL A 384 2.55 -7.22 4.24
N LEU A 385 2.14 -7.86 3.14
CA LEU A 385 2.98 -8.83 2.44
C LEU A 385 4.30 -8.21 1.95
N THR A 386 4.24 -7.00 1.39
CA THR A 386 5.42 -6.27 0.91
C THR A 386 6.36 -5.92 2.06
N LEU A 387 5.83 -5.46 3.19
CA LEU A 387 6.64 -5.13 4.37
C LEU A 387 7.32 -6.37 4.97
N ILE A 388 6.66 -7.53 4.98
CA ILE A 388 7.25 -8.80 5.43
C ILE A 388 8.30 -9.30 4.42
N GLU A 389 7.99 -9.32 3.12
CA GLU A 389 8.90 -9.74 2.04
C GLU A 389 10.21 -8.93 2.06
N THR A 390 10.09 -7.60 2.24
CA THR A 390 11.24 -6.68 2.26
C THR A 390 11.94 -6.59 3.62
N LYS A 391 11.49 -7.35 4.62
CA LYS A 391 12.01 -7.37 6.00
C LYS A 391 11.90 -6.01 6.72
N LYS A 392 10.96 -5.17 6.30
CA LYS A 392 10.60 -3.92 7.01
C LYS A 392 9.56 -4.14 8.10
N MET A 393 8.94 -5.31 8.10
CA MET A 393 8.13 -5.84 9.20
C MET A 393 8.63 -7.23 9.54
N GLN A 394 8.68 -7.56 10.83
CA GLN A 394 8.95 -8.94 11.25
C GLN A 394 7.82 -9.86 10.77
N LYS A 395 8.15 -11.11 10.43
CA LYS A 395 7.12 -12.09 10.01
C LYS A 395 6.09 -12.27 11.13
N VAL A 396 4.81 -12.12 10.81
CA VAL A 396 3.65 -12.36 11.70
C VAL A 396 2.60 -13.17 10.95
N PRO A 397 1.63 -13.82 11.62
CA PRO A 397 0.53 -14.49 10.94
C PRO A 397 -0.28 -13.49 10.14
N VAL A 398 -0.45 -13.78 8.85
CA VAL A 398 -1.38 -13.08 7.96
C VAL A 398 -2.44 -14.11 7.57
N LEU A 399 -3.64 -13.99 8.14
CA LEU A 399 -4.69 -15.01 8.05
C LEU A 399 -5.85 -14.49 7.21
N LEU A 400 -6.30 -15.30 6.25
CA LEU A 400 -7.40 -14.99 5.35
C LEU A 400 -8.61 -15.85 5.70
N TYR A 401 -9.71 -15.24 6.15
CA TYR A 401 -10.92 -15.95 6.55
C TYR A 401 -11.75 -16.35 5.34
N ASP A 402 -12.12 -17.63 5.26
CA ASP A 402 -12.92 -18.28 4.22
C ASP A 402 -12.18 -18.57 2.89
N LYS A 403 -11.94 -19.86 2.68
CA LYS A 403 -11.34 -20.43 1.48
C LYS A 403 -12.16 -20.19 0.23
N LYS A 404 -13.49 -20.18 0.32
CA LYS A 404 -14.34 -19.95 -0.85
C LYS A 404 -14.06 -18.58 -1.46
N TYR A 405 -13.83 -17.58 -0.61
CA TYR A 405 -13.51 -16.24 -1.05
C TYR A 405 -12.04 -16.11 -1.48
N TRP A 406 -11.07 -16.57 -0.68
CA TRP A 406 -9.65 -16.26 -0.90
C TRP A 406 -8.88 -17.24 -1.80
N GLN A 407 -9.35 -18.47 -1.97
CA GLN A 407 -8.64 -19.47 -2.78
C GLN A 407 -8.38 -19.01 -4.22
N PRO A 408 -9.32 -18.36 -4.94
CA PRO A 408 -9.05 -17.91 -6.31
C PRO A 408 -7.90 -16.88 -6.38
N LEU A 409 -7.75 -16.01 -5.38
CA LEU A 409 -6.61 -15.10 -5.32
C LEU A 409 -5.30 -15.84 -5.02
N LYS A 410 -5.34 -16.82 -4.12
CA LYS A 410 -4.16 -17.67 -3.86
C LYS A 410 -3.73 -18.43 -5.11
N ASP A 411 -4.67 -18.96 -5.89
CA ASP A 411 -4.39 -19.63 -7.15
C ASP A 411 -3.74 -18.67 -8.16
N VAL A 412 -4.21 -17.41 -8.23
CA VAL A 412 -3.56 -16.35 -9.04
C VAL A 412 -2.12 -16.11 -8.58
N ILE A 413 -1.87 -16.00 -7.28
CA ILE A 413 -0.52 -15.79 -6.73
C ILE A 413 0.39 -16.99 -7.07
N ASP A 414 -0.08 -18.22 -6.82
CA ASP A 414 0.72 -19.43 -7.01
C ASP A 414 1.02 -19.68 -8.51
N GLU A 415 0.01 -19.55 -9.38
CA GLU A 415 0.19 -19.82 -10.80
C GLU A 415 0.88 -18.67 -11.54
N LEU A 416 0.49 -17.42 -11.28
CA LEU A 416 1.05 -16.29 -11.99
C LEU A 416 2.32 -15.77 -11.32
N PHE A 417 2.26 -15.41 -10.04
CA PHE A 417 3.34 -14.65 -9.41
C PHE A 417 4.54 -15.56 -9.12
N VAL A 418 4.30 -16.78 -8.65
CA VAL A 418 5.36 -17.75 -8.32
C VAL A 418 5.83 -18.51 -9.55
N LYS A 419 4.93 -19.19 -10.27
CA LYS A 419 5.32 -20.14 -11.33
C LYS A 419 5.61 -19.46 -12.67
N LYS A 420 4.65 -18.71 -13.21
CA LYS A 420 4.70 -18.18 -14.58
C LYS A 420 5.60 -16.95 -14.71
N PHE A 421 5.34 -15.91 -13.94
CA PHE A 421 6.05 -14.63 -14.02
C PHE A 421 7.24 -14.52 -13.05
N LYS A 422 7.29 -15.36 -12.01
CA LYS A 422 8.38 -15.40 -11.02
C LYS A 422 8.67 -14.03 -10.39
N THR A 423 7.62 -13.27 -10.13
CA THR A 423 7.69 -11.91 -9.57
C THR A 423 7.84 -11.91 -8.06
N ILE A 424 7.53 -13.03 -7.40
CA ILE A 424 7.83 -13.31 -5.99
C ILE A 424 8.54 -14.67 -5.87
N GLY A 425 9.20 -14.92 -4.73
CA GLY A 425 9.84 -16.20 -4.43
C GLY A 425 8.83 -17.23 -3.89
N PRO A 426 9.11 -18.55 -3.99
CA PRO A 426 8.22 -19.58 -3.45
C PRO A 426 7.96 -19.45 -1.94
N ALA A 427 8.96 -19.01 -1.17
CA ALA A 427 8.80 -18.77 0.26
C ALA A 427 7.89 -17.57 0.58
N ASP A 428 7.75 -16.63 -0.36
CA ASP A 428 6.91 -15.45 -0.19
C ASP A 428 5.42 -15.80 -0.28
N ALA A 429 5.06 -16.85 -1.04
CA ALA A 429 3.69 -17.37 -1.12
C ALA A 429 3.20 -18.01 0.20
N GLU A 430 4.13 -18.35 1.10
CA GLU A 430 3.85 -18.93 2.42
C GLU A 430 3.83 -17.85 3.53
N ILE A 431 3.78 -16.56 3.17
CA ILE A 431 3.66 -15.46 4.13
C ILE A 431 2.26 -15.42 4.76
N PHE A 432 1.22 -15.84 4.03
CA PHE A 432 -0.16 -15.84 4.49
C PHE A 432 -0.78 -17.25 4.45
N GLN A 433 -1.84 -17.44 5.22
CA GLN A 433 -2.58 -18.70 5.30
C GLN A 433 -4.09 -18.44 5.17
N ILE A 434 -4.79 -19.30 4.45
CA ILE A 434 -6.26 -19.33 4.40
C ILE A 434 -6.76 -20.25 5.52
N VAL A 435 -7.72 -19.77 6.31
CA VAL A 435 -8.32 -20.48 7.44
C VAL A 435 -9.83 -20.30 7.40
N ASP A 436 -10.58 -21.38 7.63
CA ASP A 436 -12.05 -21.39 7.53
C ASP A 436 -12.77 -21.27 8.89
N ASP A 437 -12.01 -21.27 9.99
CA ASP A 437 -12.53 -21.31 11.36
C ASP A 437 -11.82 -20.29 12.27
N GLU A 438 -12.60 -19.52 13.03
CA GLU A 438 -12.05 -18.50 13.92
C GLU A 438 -11.30 -19.08 15.13
N GLU A 439 -11.59 -20.30 15.59
CA GLU A 439 -10.84 -20.92 16.69
C GLU A 439 -9.42 -21.27 16.24
N GLU A 440 -9.30 -21.88 15.07
CA GLU A 440 -8.02 -22.17 14.45
C GLU A 440 -7.19 -20.90 14.23
N MET A 441 -7.81 -19.80 13.79
CA MET A 441 -7.11 -18.52 13.65
C MET A 441 -6.49 -18.07 14.97
N VAL A 442 -7.27 -18.08 16.06
CA VAL A 442 -6.78 -17.67 17.39
C VAL A 442 -5.67 -18.61 17.88
N ARG A 443 -5.77 -19.92 17.61
CA ARG A 443 -4.71 -20.89 17.93
C ARG A 443 -3.40 -20.55 17.21
N ILE A 444 -3.44 -20.31 15.89
CA ILE A 444 -2.26 -19.95 15.10
C ILE A 444 -1.61 -18.69 15.65
N ILE A 445 -2.40 -17.65 15.95
CA ILE A 445 -1.90 -16.39 16.50
C ILE A 445 -1.16 -16.61 17.83
N LYS A 446 -1.73 -17.43 18.73
CA LYS A 446 -1.13 -17.75 20.03
C LYS A 446 0.16 -18.54 19.94
N GLU A 447 0.29 -19.42 18.95
CA GLU A 447 1.44 -20.33 18.83
C GLU A 447 2.63 -19.72 18.11
N PHE A 448 2.40 -18.77 17.20
CA PHE A 448 3.42 -18.27 16.27
C PHE A 448 4.65 -17.61 16.94
N ARG A 449 4.56 -17.15 18.19
CA ARG A 449 5.67 -16.51 18.93
C ARG A 449 5.72 -16.86 20.43
N LYS A 450 5.30 -18.08 20.79
CA LYS A 450 5.60 -18.65 22.11
C LYS A 450 7.09 -18.91 22.31
#